data_AF-A0A926Q0U9-F1
#
_entry.id   AF-A0A926Q0U9-F1
#
_cell.length_a   1.000
_cell.length_b   1.000
_cell.length_c   1.000
_cell.angle_alpha   90.00
_cell.angle_beta   90.00
_cell.angle_gamma   90.00
#
_symmetry.space_group_name_H-M   'P 1'
#
loop_
_entity.id
_entity.type
_entity.pdbx_description
1 polymer ?
#
loop_
_entity_poly.entity_id
_entity_poly.type
_entity_poly.pdbx_seq_one_letter_code
_entity_poly.pdbx_strand_id
1 'polypeptide(L)'
;MNNLAAIPVAAVLLHALAVLEVPGFLELDEDFVIAHPPHLPQDKALDSEHIILCTPAYVSSPAAQYTGGLYAMAYEGYDGSDYCDIERVYEAQPGWDLMAHAAACAKAVADWFAARQTTAEGSGDDSGADDTDEVRTSTTEVC
;
A
#
# COMPACT_ATOMS: atom_id res chain seq x y z
N MET A 1 10.43 -19.90 13.69
CA MET A 1 10.01 -21.33 13.69
C MET A 1 9.05 -21.44 12.51
N ASN A 2 9.54 -21.79 11.31
CA ASN A 2 8.80 -21.55 10.06
C ASN A 2 7.44 -22.25 10.08
N ASN A 3 6.36 -21.47 10.07
CA ASN A 3 5.01 -21.99 10.12
C ASN A 3 4.54 -22.30 8.71
N LEU A 4 4.94 -23.47 8.19
CA LEU A 4 4.57 -23.92 6.84
C LEU A 4 3.03 -23.93 6.60
N ALA A 5 2.22 -23.88 7.66
CA ALA A 5 0.77 -23.80 7.58
C ALA A 5 0.24 -22.41 7.19
N ALA A 6 1.06 -21.35 7.28
CA ALA A 6 0.72 -19.99 6.85
C ALA A 6 0.80 -19.80 5.32
N ILE A 7 1.60 -20.64 4.65
CA ILE A 7 1.93 -20.54 3.22
C ILE A 7 0.68 -20.50 2.31
N PRO A 8 -0.38 -21.30 2.52
CA PRO A 8 -1.55 -21.28 1.64
C PRO A 8 -2.34 -19.97 1.70
N VAL A 9 -2.48 -19.35 2.88
CA VAL A 9 -3.18 -18.07 3.03
C VAL A 9 -2.35 -16.94 2.46
N ALA A 10 -1.05 -16.90 2.77
CA ALA A 10 -0.13 -15.94 2.20
C ALA A 10 -0.11 -16.01 0.66
N ALA A 11 -0.12 -17.21 0.07
CA ALA A 11 -0.18 -17.38 -1.38
C ALA A 11 -1.45 -16.78 -2.01
N VAL A 12 -2.60 -16.89 -1.33
CA VAL A 12 -3.86 -16.28 -1.81
C VAL A 12 -3.77 -14.76 -1.76
N LEU A 13 -3.24 -14.19 -0.67
CA LEU A 13 -3.05 -12.75 -0.53
C LEU A 13 -2.07 -12.21 -1.57
N LEU A 14 -0.91 -12.86 -1.74
CA LEU A 14 0.09 -12.49 -2.74
C LEU A 14 -0.47 -12.59 -4.17
N HIS A 15 -1.28 -13.61 -4.46
CA HIS A 15 -1.94 -13.71 -5.75
C HIS A 15 -2.92 -12.54 -5.98
N ALA A 16 -3.73 -12.18 -4.99
CA ALA A 16 -4.67 -11.07 -5.10
C ALA A 16 -3.96 -9.71 -5.31
N LEU A 17 -2.83 -9.48 -4.61
CA LEU A 17 -1.98 -8.31 -4.81
C LEU A 17 -1.39 -8.27 -6.23
N ALA A 18 -0.84 -9.40 -6.69
CA ALA A 18 -0.24 -9.51 -8.01
C ALA A 18 -1.23 -9.26 -9.16
N VAL A 19 -2.51 -9.65 -9.01
CA VAL A 19 -3.57 -9.36 -9.99
C VAL A 19 -3.78 -7.84 -10.18
N LEU A 20 -3.47 -7.04 -9.17
CA LEU A 20 -3.55 -5.58 -9.19
C LEU A 20 -2.18 -4.91 -9.35
N GLU A 21 -1.16 -5.66 -9.74
CA GLU A 21 0.22 -5.17 -9.94
C GLU A 21 0.83 -4.52 -8.68
N VAL A 22 0.32 -4.87 -7.49
CA VAL A 22 0.91 -4.46 -6.22
C VAL A 22 1.96 -5.50 -5.81
N PRO A 23 3.24 -5.13 -5.68
CA PRO A 23 4.23 -6.08 -5.22
C PRO A 23 4.05 -6.36 -3.72
N GLY A 24 4.33 -7.60 -3.34
CA GLY A 24 4.36 -8.01 -1.96
C GLY A 24 5.14 -9.29 -1.77
N PHE A 25 5.50 -9.56 -0.52
CA PHE A 25 6.26 -10.74 -0.13
C PHE A 25 5.82 -11.26 1.25
N LEU A 26 6.11 -12.53 1.52
CA LEU A 26 5.88 -13.15 2.82
C LEU A 26 7.10 -12.92 3.71
N GLU A 27 6.90 -12.32 4.88
CA GLU A 27 7.87 -12.33 5.97
C GLU A 27 7.73 -13.66 6.72
N LEU A 28 8.81 -14.46 6.70
CA LEU A 28 8.78 -15.84 7.18
C LEU A 28 8.94 -15.95 8.69
N ASP A 29 9.51 -14.93 9.34
CA ASP A 29 9.72 -14.95 10.78
C ASP A 29 8.45 -14.58 11.56
N GLU A 30 7.61 -13.71 10.98
CA GLU A 30 6.39 -13.19 11.60
C GLU A 30 5.10 -13.63 10.88
N ASP A 31 5.25 -14.47 9.84
CA ASP A 31 4.22 -15.09 9.02
C ASP A 31 3.31 -14.11 8.24
N PHE A 32 3.50 -12.79 8.22
CA PHE A 32 2.60 -11.86 7.50
C PHE A 32 3.02 -11.57 6.05
N VAL A 33 2.09 -11.04 5.25
CA VAL A 33 2.39 -10.53 3.91
C VAL A 33 2.63 -9.03 3.98
N ILE A 34 3.73 -8.56 3.40
CA ILE A 34 4.04 -7.14 3.24
C ILE A 34 3.74 -6.74 1.81
N ALA A 35 2.88 -5.76 1.62
CA ALA A 35 2.70 -5.05 0.35
C ALA A 35 3.49 -3.73 0.39
N HIS A 36 4.11 -3.36 -0.73
CA HIS A 36 4.93 -2.15 -0.80
C HIS A 36 4.68 -1.38 -2.11
N PRO A 37 5.11 -0.10 -2.19
CA PRO A 37 4.99 0.69 -3.40
C PRO A 37 5.67 0.02 -4.61
N PRO A 38 5.05 0.02 -5.82
CA PRO A 38 5.60 -0.62 -7.02
C PRO A 38 6.98 -0.14 -7.46
N HIS A 39 7.34 1.09 -7.11
CA HIS A 39 8.62 1.70 -7.49
C HIS A 39 9.77 1.36 -6.53
N LEU A 40 9.47 0.77 -5.36
CA LEU A 40 10.48 0.40 -4.38
C LEU A 40 10.87 -1.08 -4.54
N PRO A 41 12.17 -1.41 -4.49
CA PRO A 41 12.60 -2.79 -4.43
C PRO A 41 12.30 -3.40 -3.06
N GLN A 42 12.16 -4.73 -3.01
CA GLN A 42 11.76 -5.46 -1.80
C GLN A 42 12.69 -5.20 -0.60
N ASP A 43 14.00 -5.10 -0.82
CA ASP A 43 15.00 -4.84 0.24
C ASP A 43 14.89 -3.44 0.86
N LYS A 44 14.06 -2.58 0.28
CA LYS A 44 13.75 -1.22 0.73
C LYS A 44 12.29 -1.05 1.15
N ALA A 45 11.47 -2.08 1.06
CA ALA A 45 10.05 -2.01 1.38
C ALA A 45 9.79 -1.50 2.82
N LEU A 46 10.61 -1.95 3.78
CA LEU A 46 10.46 -1.61 5.19
C LEU A 46 11.07 -0.25 5.58
N ASP A 47 11.87 0.36 4.69
CA ASP A 47 12.48 1.68 4.88
C ASP A 47 11.50 2.81 4.49
N SER A 48 10.26 2.50 4.11
CA SER A 48 9.28 3.42 3.53
C SER A 48 7.86 3.03 3.91
N GLU A 49 6.88 3.78 3.39
CA GLU A 49 5.48 3.42 3.52
C GLU A 49 5.21 2.02 2.96
N HIS A 50 4.65 1.14 3.78
CA HIS A 50 4.28 -0.23 3.40
C HIS A 50 3.01 -0.65 4.14
N ILE A 51 2.39 -1.73 3.70
CA ILE A 51 1.18 -2.27 4.32
C ILE A 51 1.44 -3.70 4.73
N ILE A 52 1.21 -4.00 6.01
CA ILE A 52 1.23 -5.37 6.52
C ILE A 52 -0.19 -5.94 6.48
N LEU A 53 -0.36 -7.03 5.75
CA LEU A 53 -1.58 -7.80 5.63
C LEU A 53 -1.50 -8.99 6.59
N CYS A 54 -2.46 -9.06 7.49
CA CYS A 54 -2.43 -10.01 8.57
C CYS A 54 -3.79 -10.63 8.82
N THR A 55 -3.73 -11.86 9.32
CA THR A 55 -4.87 -12.67 9.68
C THR A 55 -4.85 -12.87 11.19
N PRO A 56 -5.91 -12.50 11.95
CA PRO A 56 -6.00 -12.80 13.37
C PRO A 56 -6.04 -14.32 13.49
N ALA A 57 -4.90 -14.89 13.89
CA ALA A 57 -4.54 -16.28 13.73
C ALA A 57 -4.26 -16.70 12.28
N TYR A 58 -2.98 -16.87 11.97
CA TYR A 58 -2.51 -17.93 11.07
C TYR A 58 -2.84 -19.29 11.68
N VAL A 59 -4.14 -19.56 11.79
CA VAL A 59 -4.68 -20.86 12.18
C VAL A 59 -4.20 -21.84 11.13
N SER A 60 -3.65 -22.95 11.61
CA SER A 60 -3.16 -24.12 10.90
C SER A 60 -4.23 -24.86 10.08
N SER A 61 -5.16 -24.13 9.48
CA SER A 61 -6.30 -24.58 8.70
C SER A 61 -5.99 -24.42 7.21
N PRO A 62 -6.43 -25.34 6.35
CA PRO A 62 -6.39 -25.15 4.90
C PRO A 62 -7.02 -23.81 4.49
N ALA A 63 -6.49 -23.14 3.46
CA ALA A 63 -7.01 -21.86 2.97
C ALA A 63 -8.53 -21.88 2.69
N ALA A 64 -9.04 -23.00 2.14
CA ALA A 64 -10.47 -23.21 1.89
C ALA A 64 -11.35 -23.30 3.16
N GLN A 65 -10.74 -23.40 4.34
CA GLN A 65 -11.39 -23.47 5.64
C GLN A 65 -11.02 -22.26 6.52
N TYR A 66 -10.35 -21.26 5.96
CA TYR A 66 -10.04 -20.04 6.68
C TYR A 66 -11.33 -19.27 6.94
N THR A 67 -11.67 -19.14 8.22
CA THR A 67 -12.85 -18.38 8.67
C THR A 67 -12.46 -17.12 9.45
N GLY A 68 -11.17 -16.81 9.58
CA GLY A 68 -10.68 -15.67 10.34
C GLY A 68 -10.96 -14.34 9.65
N GLY A 69 -10.71 -13.23 10.36
CA GLY A 69 -10.79 -11.89 9.77
C GLY A 69 -9.58 -11.58 8.89
N LEU A 70 -9.55 -10.44 8.24
CA LEU A 70 -8.36 -9.96 7.52
C LEU A 70 -8.18 -8.50 7.87
N TYR A 71 -6.96 -8.11 8.25
CA TYR A 71 -6.61 -6.72 8.50
C TYR A 71 -5.42 -6.31 7.64
N ALA A 72 -5.45 -5.09 7.15
CA ALA A 72 -4.32 -4.45 6.49
C ALA A 72 -4.06 -3.12 7.16
N MET A 73 -2.83 -2.92 7.62
CA MET A 73 -2.39 -1.71 8.32
C MET A 73 -1.22 -1.10 7.59
N ALA A 74 -1.31 0.20 7.30
CA ALA A 74 -0.23 0.97 6.71
C ALA A 74 0.74 1.44 7.80
N TYR A 75 2.01 1.39 7.47
CA TYR A 75 3.13 1.74 8.34
C TYR A 75 4.14 2.57 7.57
N GLU A 76 4.87 3.43 8.29
CA GLU A 76 6.09 4.07 7.79
C GLU A 76 7.29 3.52 8.56
N GLY A 77 8.36 3.17 7.82
CA GLY A 77 9.64 2.81 8.42
C GLY A 77 10.23 3.96 9.23
N TYR A 78 10.53 3.72 10.51
CA TYR A 78 11.27 4.63 11.37
C TYR A 78 12.67 4.06 11.64
N ASP A 79 13.64 4.92 11.96
CA ASP A 79 15.09 4.67 11.90
C ASP A 79 15.61 3.41 12.64
N GLY A 80 15.46 2.24 12.01
CA GLY A 80 16.29 1.05 12.27
C GLY A 80 15.71 0.01 13.22
N SER A 81 14.49 0.16 13.75
CA SER A 81 13.86 -0.95 14.50
C SER A 81 12.34 -0.91 14.70
N ASP A 82 11.66 0.21 14.42
CA ASP A 82 10.24 0.36 14.70
C ASP A 82 9.46 0.92 13.50
N TYR A 83 8.16 0.68 13.50
CA TYR A 83 7.22 1.19 12.52
C TYR A 83 6.25 2.17 13.17
N CYS A 84 5.93 3.25 12.45
CA CYS A 84 4.86 4.16 12.84
C CYS A 84 3.56 3.74 12.16
N ASP A 85 2.53 3.41 12.94
CA ASP A 85 1.18 3.18 12.42
C ASP A 85 0.68 4.44 11.68
N ILE A 86 0.26 4.27 10.44
CA ILE A 86 -0.34 5.34 9.63
C ILE A 86 -1.87 5.22 9.71
N GLU A 87 -2.42 4.14 9.16
CA GLU A 87 -3.87 3.93 9.09
C GLU A 87 -4.27 2.48 8.81
N ARG A 88 -5.50 2.13 9.22
CA ARG A 88 -6.11 0.85 8.87
C ARG A 88 -6.71 0.92 7.47
N VAL A 89 -6.05 0.28 6.52
CA VAL A 89 -6.44 0.26 5.09
C VAL A 89 -7.62 -0.69 4.85
N TYR A 90 -7.66 -1.81 5.57
CA TYR A 90 -8.72 -2.80 5.43
C TYR A 90 -9.00 -3.51 6.75
N GLU A 91 -10.27 -3.79 7.01
CA GLU A 91 -10.70 -4.66 8.10
C GLU A 91 -11.92 -5.47 7.68
N ALA A 92 -11.82 -6.77 7.86
CA ALA A 92 -12.90 -7.71 7.65
C ALA A 92 -13.09 -8.59 8.87
N GLN A 93 -14.36 -8.74 9.27
CA GLN A 93 -14.74 -9.64 10.34
C GLN A 93 -14.65 -11.12 9.87
N PRO A 94 -14.42 -12.07 10.80
CA PRO A 94 -14.47 -13.50 10.53
C PRO A 94 -15.76 -13.96 9.83
N GLY A 95 -15.68 -15.04 9.04
CA GLY A 95 -16.84 -15.78 8.52
C GLY A 95 -17.18 -15.58 7.04
N TRP A 96 -16.29 -14.96 6.27
CA TRP A 96 -16.42 -14.73 4.83
C TRP A 96 -15.33 -15.52 4.08
N ASP A 97 -15.54 -15.73 2.79
CA ASP A 97 -14.62 -16.47 1.93
C ASP A 97 -13.27 -15.75 1.78
N LEU A 98 -12.16 -16.49 1.97
CA LEU A 98 -10.80 -15.94 1.95
C LEU A 98 -10.47 -15.29 0.61
N MET A 99 -10.90 -15.88 -0.53
CA MET A 99 -10.61 -15.31 -1.84
C MET A 99 -11.29 -13.95 -2.02
N ALA A 100 -12.55 -13.84 -1.59
CA ALA A 100 -13.28 -12.56 -1.62
C ALA A 100 -12.61 -11.50 -0.73
N HIS A 101 -12.18 -11.87 0.48
CA HIS A 101 -11.43 -10.97 1.35
C HIS A 101 -10.09 -10.55 0.79
N ALA A 102 -9.33 -11.50 0.24
CA ALA A 102 -8.03 -11.22 -0.37
C ALA A 102 -8.17 -10.23 -1.53
N ALA A 103 -9.18 -10.42 -2.40
CA ALA A 103 -9.45 -9.51 -3.50
C ALA A 103 -9.87 -8.10 -3.01
N ALA A 104 -10.76 -8.01 -2.02
CA ALA A 104 -11.19 -6.73 -1.46
C ALA A 104 -10.06 -6.00 -0.73
N CYS A 105 -9.25 -6.74 0.03
CA CYS A 105 -8.07 -6.22 0.72
C CYS A 105 -7.03 -5.72 -0.29
N ALA A 106 -6.69 -6.51 -1.31
CA ALA A 106 -5.75 -6.11 -2.34
C ALA A 106 -6.22 -4.85 -3.08
N LYS A 107 -7.52 -4.71 -3.34
CA LYS A 107 -8.09 -3.49 -3.92
C LYS A 107 -7.92 -2.28 -3.01
N ALA A 108 -8.20 -2.41 -1.72
CA ALA A 108 -8.02 -1.34 -0.75
C ALA A 108 -6.54 -0.91 -0.65
N VAL A 109 -5.63 -1.88 -0.65
CA VAL A 109 -4.17 -1.66 -0.67
C VAL A 109 -3.73 -0.91 -1.94
N ALA A 110 -4.22 -1.33 -3.11
CA ALA A 110 -3.89 -0.68 -4.38
C ALA A 110 -4.41 0.78 -4.41
N ASP A 111 -5.64 1.01 -3.98
CA ASP A 111 -6.23 2.35 -3.90
C ASP A 111 -5.46 3.26 -2.95
N TRP A 112 -5.00 2.70 -1.83
CA TRP A 112 -4.19 3.41 -0.85
C TRP A 112 -2.86 3.90 -1.44
N PHE A 113 -2.10 3.01 -2.09
CA PHE A 113 -0.84 3.39 -2.74
C PHE A 113 -1.06 4.41 -3.88
N ALA A 114 -2.14 4.25 -4.66
CA ALA A 114 -2.47 5.21 -5.72
C ALA A 114 -2.76 6.60 -5.16
N ALA A 115 -3.50 6.70 -4.05
CA ALA A 115 -3.78 7.98 -3.40
C ALA A 115 -2.49 8.69 -2.94
N ARG A 116 -1.53 7.95 -2.38
CA ARG A 116 -0.23 8.49 -1.93
C ARG A 116 0.61 9.05 -3.07
N GLN A 117 0.60 8.40 -4.23
CA GLN A 117 1.29 8.90 -5.43
C GLN A 117 0.72 10.26 -5.87
N THR A 118 -0.61 10.40 -5.92
CA THR A 118 -1.24 11.67 -6.33
C THR A 118 -0.92 12.83 -5.38
N THR A 119 -0.76 12.57 -4.09
CA THR A 119 -0.37 13.61 -3.10
C THR A 119 1.10 14.02 -3.23
N ALA A 120 1.98 13.10 -3.62
CA ALA A 120 3.40 13.40 -3.86
C ALA A 120 3.61 14.19 -5.17
N GLU A 121 2.82 13.92 -6.21
CA GLU A 121 2.89 14.65 -7.48
C GLU A 121 2.27 16.05 -7.38
N GLY A 122 1.26 16.26 -6.52
CA GLY A 122 0.61 17.55 -6.32
C GLY A 122 1.41 18.59 -5.52
N SER A 123 2.54 18.22 -4.94
CA SER A 123 3.38 19.11 -4.10
C SER A 123 4.60 19.71 -4.84
N GLY A 124 4.66 19.55 -6.17
CA GLY A 124 5.82 19.92 -7.00
C GLY A 124 5.74 21.18 -7.87
N ASP A 125 4.64 21.95 -7.88
CA ASP A 125 4.50 23.13 -8.76
C ASP A 125 3.76 24.29 -8.08
N ASP A 126 4.44 25.05 -7.21
CA ASP A 126 4.14 26.48 -7.04
C ASP A 126 5.33 27.24 -6.44
N SER A 127 6.29 27.59 -7.29
CA SER A 127 7.30 28.61 -6.98
C SER A 127 7.71 29.31 -8.27
N GLY A 128 6.72 29.87 -8.97
CA GLY A 128 6.93 30.83 -10.04
C GLY A 128 6.98 32.25 -9.48
N ALA A 129 8.08 32.61 -8.84
CA ALA A 129 8.40 34.01 -8.64
C ALA A 129 8.92 34.58 -9.97
N ASP A 130 8.14 35.47 -10.60
CA ASP A 130 8.69 36.44 -11.56
C ASP A 130 7.99 37.79 -11.34
N ASP A 131 8.62 38.57 -10.47
CA ASP A 131 8.48 40.02 -10.40
C ASP A 131 9.03 40.61 -11.72
N THR A 132 8.15 41.00 -12.64
CA THR A 132 8.47 42.12 -13.55
C THR A 132 7.29 43.09 -13.65
N ASP A 133 7.52 44.24 -13.02
CA ASP A 133 6.73 45.45 -13.05
C ASP A 133 7.04 46.28 -14.33
N GLU A 134 6.07 47.12 -14.72
CA GLU A 134 6.17 48.31 -15.58
C GLU A 134 6.44 48.17 -17.11
N VAL A 135 5.43 48.51 -17.94
CA VAL A 135 5.35 49.77 -18.74
C VAL A 135 4.35 49.65 -19.93
N ARG A 136 3.42 50.59 -19.90
CA ARG A 136 2.36 50.98 -20.85
C ARG A 136 2.91 51.57 -22.17
N THR A 137 2.33 51.24 -23.34
CA THR A 137 1.94 52.24 -24.37
C THR A 137 1.11 51.66 -25.51
N SER A 138 -0.01 52.33 -25.79
CA SER A 138 -0.90 52.19 -26.96
C SER A 138 -0.18 52.48 -28.29
N THR A 139 -0.57 51.83 -29.38
CA THR A 139 -0.42 52.38 -30.74
C THR A 139 -1.59 51.97 -31.63
N THR A 140 -2.28 52.99 -32.11
CA THR A 140 -3.28 53.07 -33.18
C THR A 140 -2.73 52.57 -34.53
N GLU A 141 -3.50 51.75 -35.24
CA GLU A 141 -3.33 51.56 -36.68
C GLU A 141 -4.32 52.44 -37.46
N VAL A 142 -3.76 53.32 -38.28
CA VAL A 142 -4.38 53.98 -39.42
C VAL A 142 -3.65 53.43 -40.64
N CYS A 143 -4.37 52.77 -41.55
CA CYS A 143 -4.22 52.78 -43.01
C CYS A 143 -5.41 52.04 -43.62
#